data_AF-A0A940S0Y0-F1
#
_entry.id   AF-A0A940S0Y0-F1
#
_cell.length_a   1.000
_cell.length_b   1.000
_cell.length_c   1.000
_cell.angle_alpha   90.00
_cell.angle_beta   90.00
_cell.angle_gamma   90.00
#
_symmetry.space_group_name_H-M   'P 1'
#
loop_
_entity.id
_entity.type
_entity.pdbx_description
1 polymer ?
#
loop_
_entity_poly.entity_id
_entity_poly.type
_entity_poly.pdbx_seq_one_letter_code
_entity_poly.pdbx_strand_id
1 'polypeptide(L)'
;MLPAQTAAAAGPGSAYAFDPAAVRVKGAATTASAPALSVGTTYRDAIGPGAKLVYRVDLDARTSAYVSAVAVPARGSKVAYGDKIEIALQDANGRECGSNDSEFGVSTDFARPLAAYAYRTAGTSGGAGSTCAAAGTYYVVVRRTGDPASSHDPWDLELRRAAEPGLAKAGPTQAPEDWPSASPAPPAGDPRPVEGGAGFWDAARLRGSGAWSTRISPGQTLFFRVPVDWGQQLFGSVDLASAPEPPPGASRSTGGRSLGLVNGAVAMSLFNPALGFVQSANAPLYDGRQKTTSFDPLPPVAYRNRFSYRSGVRDMRFAGWYYVRVSLNPKLAGVYGKGPYGITLRLTVTGKAASAPAYAGPPGPFTVVGDHSVAGGNGAAEAGRPGCAGTMRTVGYAGVGTGTVLVLGLGVWTMAGRRRAVRTG
;
A
#
# COMPACT_ATOMS: atom_id res chain seq x y z
N MET A 1 6.49 -31.09 -26.65
CA MET A 1 6.96 -29.78 -26.16
C MET A 1 5.89 -28.76 -26.46
N LEU A 2 5.15 -28.31 -25.44
CA LEU A 2 4.18 -27.21 -25.54
C LEU A 2 4.92 -25.92 -25.17
N PRO A 3 4.82 -24.84 -25.97
CA PRO A 3 5.50 -23.60 -25.66
C PRO A 3 4.87 -22.93 -24.43
N ALA A 4 5.73 -22.48 -23.51
CA ALA A 4 5.34 -21.73 -22.33
C ALA A 4 4.68 -20.40 -22.75
N GLN A 5 3.45 -20.16 -22.30
CA GLN A 5 2.83 -18.85 -22.39
C GLN A 5 3.52 -17.91 -21.39
N THR A 6 4.39 -17.05 -21.92
CA THR A 6 4.89 -15.86 -21.23
C THR A 6 3.71 -14.96 -20.87
N ALA A 7 3.49 -14.75 -19.56
CA ALA A 7 2.56 -13.74 -19.06
C ALA A 7 3.04 -12.35 -19.51
N ALA A 8 2.31 -11.74 -20.44
CA ALA A 8 2.55 -10.39 -20.92
C ALA A 8 2.43 -9.38 -19.78
N ALA A 9 3.41 -8.47 -19.69
CA ALA A 9 3.33 -7.30 -18.83
C ALA A 9 2.14 -6.43 -19.26
N ALA A 10 1.36 -5.95 -18.29
CA ALA A 10 0.23 -5.09 -18.54
C ALA A 10 0.70 -3.76 -19.15
N GLY A 11 0.41 -3.53 -20.43
CA GLY A 11 0.79 -2.32 -21.14
C GLY A 11 0.04 -1.06 -20.65
N PRO A 12 0.45 0.13 -21.11
CA PRO A 12 -0.11 1.42 -20.69
C PRO A 12 -1.60 1.51 -21.05
N GLY A 13 -2.46 1.47 -20.03
CA GLY A 13 -3.92 1.45 -20.16
C GLY A 13 -4.63 0.34 -19.39
N SER A 14 -3.91 -0.48 -18.62
CA SER A 14 -4.45 -1.63 -17.90
C SER A 14 -5.47 -1.28 -16.81
N ALA A 15 -6.47 -2.14 -16.68
CA ALA A 15 -7.33 -2.20 -15.50
C ALA A 15 -6.50 -2.37 -14.22
N TYR A 16 -7.10 -2.10 -13.06
CA TYR A 16 -6.44 -2.30 -11.77
C TYR A 16 -5.84 -3.71 -11.66
N ALA A 17 -4.57 -3.80 -11.26
CA ALA A 17 -3.88 -5.08 -11.10
C ALA A 17 -4.14 -5.68 -9.72
N PHE A 18 -5.06 -6.65 -9.68
CA PHE A 18 -5.23 -7.51 -8.52
C PHE A 18 -4.03 -8.45 -8.35
N ASP A 19 -3.84 -8.92 -7.12
CA ASP A 19 -2.96 -10.06 -6.86
C ASP A 19 -3.41 -11.28 -7.69
N PRO A 20 -2.56 -11.85 -8.56
CA PRO A 20 -2.93 -13.02 -9.35
C PRO A 20 -3.21 -14.26 -8.48
N ALA A 21 -2.71 -14.29 -7.25
CA ALA A 21 -3.01 -15.32 -6.25
C ALA A 21 -4.26 -14.98 -5.40
N ALA A 22 -4.98 -13.88 -5.70
CA ALA A 22 -6.17 -13.51 -4.94
C ALA A 22 -7.25 -14.59 -5.03
N VAL A 23 -7.75 -14.99 -3.86
CA VAL A 23 -8.80 -16.00 -3.75
C VAL A 23 -10.16 -15.35 -3.95
N ARG A 24 -11.00 -15.93 -4.82
CA ARG A 24 -12.37 -15.47 -4.97
C ARG A 24 -13.18 -15.78 -3.71
N VAL A 25 -13.90 -14.80 -3.21
CA VAL A 25 -14.85 -14.93 -2.10
C VAL A 25 -16.15 -14.25 -2.50
N LYS A 26 -17.27 -14.66 -1.89
CA LYS A 26 -18.56 -14.01 -2.06
C LYS A 26 -19.10 -13.63 -0.69
N GLY A 27 -19.07 -12.35 -0.37
CA GLY A 27 -19.62 -11.79 0.86
C GLY A 27 -21.10 -12.16 1.01
N ALA A 28 -21.49 -12.44 2.24
CA ALA A 28 -22.87 -12.81 2.55
C ALA A 28 -23.73 -11.58 2.82
N ALA A 29 -25.05 -11.73 2.71
CA ALA A 29 -26.00 -10.71 3.14
C ALA A 29 -26.12 -10.65 4.69
N THR A 30 -25.82 -11.74 5.38
CA THR A 30 -25.97 -11.89 6.83
C THR A 30 -24.75 -12.57 7.45
N THR A 31 -24.65 -12.52 8.78
CA THR A 31 -23.57 -13.13 9.55
C THR A 31 -23.59 -14.67 9.49
N ALA A 32 -24.77 -15.28 9.34
CA ALA A 32 -24.96 -16.74 9.38
C ALA A 32 -24.20 -17.50 8.27
N SER A 33 -24.01 -16.86 7.11
CA SER A 33 -23.32 -17.46 5.95
C SER A 33 -22.05 -16.70 5.56
N ALA A 34 -21.55 -15.82 6.42
CA ALA A 34 -20.38 -14.99 6.14
C ALA A 34 -19.11 -15.85 5.97
N PRO A 35 -18.42 -15.79 4.83
CA PRO A 35 -17.19 -16.53 4.60
C PRO A 35 -16.03 -15.97 5.41
N ALA A 36 -15.09 -16.82 5.80
CA ALA A 36 -13.95 -16.43 6.62
C ALA A 36 -12.83 -15.75 5.82
N LEU A 37 -12.24 -14.70 6.38
CA LEU A 37 -11.02 -14.08 5.87
C LEU A 37 -9.80 -14.43 6.74
N SER A 38 -8.82 -15.08 6.14
CA SER A 38 -7.57 -15.48 6.76
C SER A 38 -6.52 -14.36 6.69
N VAL A 39 -5.60 -14.33 7.67
CA VAL A 39 -4.45 -13.42 7.65
C VAL A 39 -3.53 -13.79 6.49
N GLY A 40 -3.03 -12.77 5.77
CA GLY A 40 -2.03 -12.97 4.72
C GLY A 40 -2.58 -13.43 3.36
N THR A 41 -3.89 -13.70 3.26
CA THR A 41 -4.56 -13.99 2.00
C THR A 41 -5.18 -12.72 1.42
N THR A 42 -4.92 -12.46 0.15
CA THR A 42 -5.65 -11.47 -0.65
C THR A 42 -6.93 -12.12 -1.19
N TYR A 43 -8.06 -11.46 -1.06
CA TYR A 43 -9.33 -11.93 -1.61
C TYR A 43 -9.89 -10.98 -2.66
N ARG A 44 -10.69 -11.51 -3.58
CA ARG A 44 -11.42 -10.74 -4.58
C ARG A 44 -12.92 -11.04 -4.53
N ASP A 45 -13.72 -9.98 -4.56
CA ASP A 45 -15.19 -10.01 -4.66
C ASP A 45 -15.67 -8.88 -5.58
N ALA A 46 -16.97 -8.60 -5.63
CA ALA A 46 -17.56 -7.44 -6.28
C ALA A 46 -18.78 -6.92 -5.50
N ILE A 47 -18.99 -5.61 -5.51
CA ILE A 47 -20.06 -4.95 -4.75
C ILE A 47 -20.94 -4.09 -5.66
N GLY A 48 -22.24 -4.42 -5.68
CA GLY A 48 -23.26 -3.65 -6.38
C GLY A 48 -23.57 -2.32 -5.69
N PRO A 49 -24.25 -1.38 -6.37
CA PRO A 49 -24.70 -0.13 -5.78
C PRO A 49 -25.66 -0.39 -4.61
N GLY A 50 -25.46 0.28 -3.47
CA GLY A 50 -26.28 0.10 -2.27
C GLY A 50 -26.10 -1.25 -1.56
N ALA A 51 -25.23 -2.13 -2.06
CA ALA A 51 -25.04 -3.45 -1.48
C ALA A 51 -24.25 -3.39 -0.17
N LYS A 52 -24.53 -4.37 0.69
CA LYS A 52 -23.83 -4.64 1.95
C LYS A 52 -23.33 -6.08 1.92
N LEU A 53 -22.02 -6.27 2.04
CA LEU A 53 -21.36 -7.56 2.08
C LEU A 53 -20.77 -7.82 3.46
N VAL A 54 -20.96 -9.04 3.97
CA VAL A 54 -20.50 -9.47 5.29
C VAL A 54 -19.51 -10.62 5.16
N TYR A 55 -18.38 -10.50 5.86
CA TYR A 55 -17.32 -11.50 5.95
C TYR A 55 -17.03 -11.79 7.42
N ARG A 56 -16.57 -12.99 7.73
CA ARG A 56 -16.21 -13.43 9.08
C ARG A 56 -14.71 -13.28 9.30
N VAL A 57 -14.31 -12.81 10.49
CA VAL A 57 -12.93 -12.89 10.96
C VAL A 57 -12.89 -13.41 12.38
N ASP A 58 -12.04 -14.40 12.62
CA ASP A 58 -11.84 -14.97 13.95
C ASP A 58 -10.61 -14.33 14.59
N LEU A 59 -10.82 -13.72 15.76
CA LEU A 59 -9.85 -12.86 16.41
C LEU A 59 -9.56 -13.35 17.84
N ASP A 60 -8.29 -13.34 18.25
CA ASP A 60 -7.91 -13.60 19.64
C ASP A 60 -8.01 -12.31 20.50
N ALA A 61 -7.60 -12.35 21.76
CA ALA A 61 -7.59 -11.19 22.66
C ALA A 61 -6.26 -10.39 22.67
N ARG A 62 -5.22 -10.87 21.96
CA ARG A 62 -3.82 -10.39 22.08
C ARG A 62 -3.29 -9.72 20.82
N THR A 63 -3.96 -9.91 19.69
CA THR A 63 -3.52 -9.52 18.36
C THR A 63 -4.47 -8.46 17.80
N SER A 64 -3.93 -7.31 17.42
CA SER A 64 -4.70 -6.29 16.72
C SER A 64 -4.99 -6.77 15.30
N ALA A 65 -6.19 -6.47 14.81
CA ALA A 65 -6.65 -6.88 13.49
C ALA A 65 -6.90 -5.65 12.63
N TYR A 66 -6.49 -5.73 11.36
CA TYR A 66 -6.70 -4.71 10.34
C TYR A 66 -7.28 -5.38 9.11
N VAL A 67 -8.43 -4.92 8.64
CA VAL A 67 -9.04 -5.42 7.42
C VAL A 67 -9.26 -4.25 6.48
N SER A 68 -8.67 -4.34 5.29
CA SER A 68 -8.83 -3.33 4.24
C SER A 68 -9.77 -3.82 3.15
N ALA A 69 -10.48 -2.88 2.55
CA ALA A 69 -11.25 -3.05 1.33
C ALA A 69 -10.79 -2.01 0.31
N VAL A 70 -10.40 -2.48 -0.89
CA VAL A 70 -10.14 -1.63 -2.05
C VAL A 70 -11.27 -1.83 -3.04
N ALA A 71 -12.08 -0.80 -3.24
CA ALA A 71 -13.14 -0.78 -4.24
C ALA A 71 -12.64 -0.20 -5.56
N VAL A 72 -12.86 -0.92 -6.64
CA VAL A 72 -12.31 -0.63 -7.96
C VAL A 72 -13.47 -0.42 -8.93
N PRO A 73 -13.92 0.83 -9.13
CA PRO A 73 -14.84 1.15 -10.22
C PRO A 73 -14.17 0.90 -11.58
N ALA A 74 -14.97 0.56 -12.58
CA ALA A 74 -14.50 0.52 -13.96
C ALA A 74 -13.94 1.90 -14.38
N ARG A 75 -12.87 1.89 -15.18
CA ARG A 75 -12.25 3.13 -15.66
C ARG A 75 -13.26 3.94 -16.47
N GLY A 76 -13.38 5.23 -16.15
CA GLY A 76 -14.31 6.13 -16.83
C GLY A 76 -15.78 5.93 -16.45
N SER A 77 -16.08 5.09 -15.46
CA SER A 77 -17.44 4.99 -14.94
C SER A 77 -17.89 6.34 -14.36
N LYS A 78 -19.18 6.62 -14.50
CA LYS A 78 -19.79 7.79 -13.87
C LYS A 78 -19.85 7.56 -12.37
N VAL A 79 -19.27 8.50 -11.61
CA VAL A 79 -19.31 8.53 -10.15
C VAL A 79 -19.63 9.95 -9.70
N ALA A 80 -20.16 10.08 -8.49
CA ALA A 80 -20.34 11.37 -7.82
C ALA A 80 -19.26 11.57 -6.76
N TYR A 81 -19.04 12.82 -6.35
CA TYR A 81 -18.05 13.14 -5.32
C TYR A 81 -18.29 12.41 -3.99
N GLY A 82 -19.57 12.16 -3.65
CA GLY A 82 -19.98 11.48 -2.41
C GLY A 82 -20.11 9.96 -2.54
N ASP A 83 -19.84 9.37 -3.71
CA ASP A 83 -19.83 7.91 -3.80
C ASP A 83 -18.64 7.37 -3.01
N LYS A 84 -18.90 6.31 -2.24
CA LYS A 84 -17.94 5.80 -1.27
C LYS A 84 -18.06 4.32 -1.00
N ILE A 85 -16.96 3.80 -0.46
CA ILE A 85 -16.92 2.51 0.20
C ILE A 85 -16.78 2.73 1.71
N GLU A 86 -17.59 2.03 2.48
CA GLU A 86 -17.55 2.02 3.94
C GLU A 86 -17.16 0.62 4.40
N ILE A 87 -16.31 0.54 5.41
CA ILE A 87 -15.90 -0.71 6.05
C ILE A 87 -16.02 -0.58 7.56
N ALA A 88 -16.65 -1.57 8.18
CA ALA A 88 -16.77 -1.67 9.62
C ALA A 88 -16.38 -3.07 10.10
N LEU A 89 -15.77 -3.14 11.27
CA LEU A 89 -15.52 -4.37 12.01
C LEU A 89 -16.48 -4.41 13.20
N GLN A 90 -17.30 -5.46 13.27
CA GLN A 90 -18.36 -5.61 14.25
C GLN A 90 -18.18 -6.87 15.10
N ASP A 91 -18.55 -6.81 16.37
CA ASP A 91 -18.64 -8.01 17.22
C ASP A 91 -19.82 -8.91 16.81
N ALA A 92 -19.98 -10.05 17.48
CA ALA A 92 -21.06 -11.01 17.20
C ALA A 92 -22.47 -10.45 17.40
N ASN A 93 -22.62 -9.35 18.16
CA ASN A 93 -23.89 -8.69 18.44
C ASN A 93 -24.13 -7.49 17.51
N GLY A 94 -23.27 -7.27 16.51
CA GLY A 94 -23.36 -6.16 15.57
C GLY A 94 -22.84 -4.83 16.12
N ARG A 95 -22.19 -4.82 17.30
CA ARG A 95 -21.56 -3.60 17.82
C ARG A 95 -20.31 -3.28 17.00
N GLU A 96 -20.21 -2.05 16.54
CA GLU A 96 -19.05 -1.58 15.80
C GLU A 96 -17.84 -1.39 16.72
N CYS A 97 -16.74 -2.06 16.38
CA CYS A 97 -15.45 -1.99 17.07
C CYS A 97 -14.46 -1.05 16.37
N GLY A 98 -14.68 -0.78 15.09
CA GLY A 98 -13.92 0.19 14.31
C GLY A 98 -14.47 0.28 12.90
N SER A 99 -14.43 1.48 12.33
CA SER A 99 -14.94 1.76 10.99
C SER A 99 -14.13 2.85 10.30
N ASN A 100 -14.27 2.89 8.99
CA ASN A 100 -13.66 3.88 8.12
C ASN A 100 -14.41 3.91 6.78
N ASP A 101 -14.27 4.99 6.03
CA ASP A 101 -14.77 5.11 4.68
C ASP A 101 -13.76 5.80 3.76
N SER A 102 -14.00 5.69 2.45
CA SER A 102 -13.24 6.39 1.42
C SER A 102 -14.18 6.80 0.31
N GLU A 103 -14.12 8.08 -0.08
CA GLU A 103 -14.99 8.69 -1.09
C GLU A 103 -14.18 9.43 -2.18
N PHE A 104 -14.82 9.78 -3.28
CA PHE A 104 -14.13 10.47 -4.39
C PHE A 104 -13.79 11.94 -4.09
N GLY A 105 -14.61 12.65 -3.31
CA GLY A 105 -14.39 14.05 -2.93
C GLY A 105 -14.64 15.06 -4.06
N VAL A 106 -14.99 16.30 -3.67
CA VAL A 106 -15.52 17.34 -4.58
C VAL A 106 -14.55 17.71 -5.71
N SER A 107 -13.25 17.79 -5.41
CA SER A 107 -12.23 18.18 -6.40
C SER A 107 -11.77 17.03 -7.29
N THR A 108 -12.12 15.79 -6.94
CA THR A 108 -11.63 14.58 -7.61
C THR A 108 -12.81 13.63 -7.89
N ASP A 109 -13.87 14.16 -8.49
CA ASP A 109 -15.14 13.49 -8.82
C ASP A 109 -15.03 12.52 -10.02
N PHE A 110 -14.04 11.62 -10.01
CA PHE A 110 -13.80 10.68 -11.09
C PHE A 110 -13.39 9.30 -10.60
N ALA A 111 -13.78 8.27 -11.37
CA ALA A 111 -13.53 6.87 -11.06
C ALA A 111 -12.03 6.57 -10.90
N ARG A 112 -11.69 6.04 -9.72
CA ARG A 112 -10.37 5.52 -9.34
C ARG A 112 -10.56 4.52 -8.19
N PRO A 113 -9.61 3.62 -7.93
CA PRO A 113 -9.70 2.73 -6.77
C PRO A 113 -9.87 3.53 -5.47
N LEU A 114 -10.80 3.17 -4.59
CA LEU A 114 -10.98 3.72 -3.24
C LEU A 114 -10.51 2.69 -2.22
N ALA A 115 -9.82 3.09 -1.16
CA ALA A 115 -9.32 2.14 -0.15
C ALA A 115 -9.60 2.66 1.25
N ALA A 116 -10.22 1.81 2.06
CA ALA A 116 -10.55 2.04 3.46
C ALA A 116 -10.18 0.82 4.29
N TYR A 117 -10.01 0.99 5.60
CA TYR A 117 -9.71 -0.11 6.50
C TYR A 117 -10.42 0.04 7.85
N ALA A 118 -10.93 -1.07 8.38
CA ALA A 118 -11.43 -1.15 9.74
C ALA A 118 -10.41 -1.90 10.60
N TYR A 119 -10.38 -1.58 11.89
CA TYR A 119 -9.42 -2.18 12.80
C TYR A 119 -9.98 -2.38 14.20
N ARG A 120 -9.33 -3.30 14.92
CA ARG A 120 -9.54 -3.54 16.34
C ARG A 120 -8.18 -3.69 17.01
N THR A 121 -7.85 -2.79 17.93
CA THR A 121 -6.60 -2.85 18.69
C THR A 121 -6.76 -3.79 19.88
N ALA A 122 -5.84 -4.75 20.02
CA ALA A 122 -5.80 -5.61 21.19
C ALA A 122 -5.19 -4.88 22.39
N GLY A 123 -5.67 -5.17 23.60
CA GLY A 123 -5.03 -4.74 24.86
C GLY A 123 -5.09 -3.24 25.17
N THR A 124 -5.88 -2.42 24.46
CA THR A 124 -6.10 -1.02 24.82
C THR A 124 -7.26 -0.89 25.81
N SER A 125 -6.97 -1.06 27.10
CA SER A 125 -7.83 -0.57 28.18
C SER A 125 -7.84 0.97 28.16
N GLY A 126 -8.60 1.59 27.26
CA GLY A 126 -8.71 3.06 27.24
C GLY A 126 -9.23 3.75 25.97
N GLY A 127 -9.62 3.03 24.91
CA GLY A 127 -10.25 3.65 23.73
C GLY A 127 -11.34 2.75 23.15
N ALA A 128 -12.56 3.27 23.03
CA ALA A 128 -13.74 2.60 22.49
C ALA A 128 -13.93 1.13 22.96
N GLY A 129 -14.01 0.95 24.28
CA GLY A 129 -14.66 -0.18 24.93
C GLY A 129 -13.84 -1.46 25.07
N SER A 130 -13.56 -1.85 26.33
CA SER A 130 -13.13 -3.20 26.73
C SER A 130 -13.97 -4.34 26.12
N THR A 131 -15.17 -4.02 25.64
CA THR A 131 -16.13 -4.92 24.98
C THR A 131 -15.66 -5.44 23.62
N CYS A 132 -14.82 -4.69 22.89
CA CYS A 132 -14.28 -5.10 21.60
C CYS A 132 -12.89 -5.74 21.70
N ALA A 133 -12.39 -5.99 22.92
CA ALA A 133 -11.07 -6.60 23.15
C ALA A 133 -11.13 -8.14 23.29
N ALA A 134 -12.32 -8.72 23.43
CA ALA A 134 -12.50 -10.14 23.67
C ALA A 134 -12.10 -10.99 22.45
N ALA A 135 -11.62 -12.21 22.71
CA ALA A 135 -11.48 -13.21 21.67
C ALA A 135 -12.87 -13.66 21.17
N GLY A 136 -12.98 -14.01 19.89
CA GLY A 136 -14.21 -14.53 19.32
C GLY A 136 -14.35 -14.26 17.83
N THR A 137 -15.55 -14.50 17.35
CA THR A 137 -15.94 -14.24 15.96
C THR A 137 -16.41 -12.79 15.81
N TYR A 138 -15.85 -12.13 14.81
CA TYR A 138 -16.20 -10.77 14.40
C TYR A 138 -16.60 -10.77 12.92
N TYR A 139 -17.24 -9.69 12.50
CA TYR A 139 -17.72 -9.53 11.14
C TYR A 139 -17.19 -8.26 10.51
N VAL A 140 -16.64 -8.39 9.32
CA VAL A 140 -16.28 -7.26 8.46
C VAL A 140 -17.47 -6.97 7.57
N VAL A 141 -17.98 -5.75 7.64
CA VAL A 141 -19.11 -5.28 6.86
C VAL A 141 -18.62 -4.23 5.88
N VAL A 142 -18.77 -4.51 4.60
CA VAL A 142 -18.40 -3.59 3.51
C VAL A 142 -19.67 -3.10 2.83
N ARG A 143 -19.81 -1.78 2.67
CA ARG A 143 -20.95 -1.16 1.99
C ARG A 143 -20.49 -0.24 0.88
N ARG A 144 -21.24 -0.23 -0.22
CA ARG A 144 -21.12 0.77 -1.27
C ARG A 144 -22.31 1.71 -1.20
N THR A 145 -22.03 2.98 -0.96
CA THR A 145 -23.03 4.05 -0.94
C THR A 145 -22.71 5.01 -2.09
N GLY A 146 -23.72 5.48 -2.81
CA GLY A 146 -23.49 6.39 -3.93
C GLY A 146 -24.76 7.08 -4.39
N ASP A 147 -24.57 8.11 -5.21
CA ASP A 147 -25.64 8.88 -5.82
C ASP A 147 -26.45 7.99 -6.79
N PRO A 148 -27.79 8.10 -6.81
CA PRO A 148 -28.64 7.33 -7.73
C PRO A 148 -28.30 7.54 -9.22
N ALA A 149 -27.66 8.66 -9.58
CA ALA A 149 -27.26 8.96 -10.94
C ALA A 149 -25.86 8.43 -11.30
N SER A 150 -25.13 7.84 -10.36
CA SER A 150 -23.85 7.17 -10.61
C SER A 150 -24.04 5.83 -11.32
N SER A 151 -22.96 5.24 -11.86
CA SER A 151 -23.05 3.95 -12.54
C SER A 151 -23.55 2.84 -11.60
N HIS A 152 -24.48 2.03 -12.10
CA HIS A 152 -24.99 0.86 -11.40
C HIS A 152 -24.11 -0.40 -11.58
N ASP A 153 -23.04 -0.31 -12.36
CA ASP A 153 -22.10 -1.43 -12.52
C ASP A 153 -21.45 -1.78 -11.17
N PRO A 154 -21.28 -3.07 -10.84
CA PRO A 154 -20.59 -3.45 -9.62
C PRO A 154 -19.15 -2.95 -9.64
N TRP A 155 -18.64 -2.55 -8.46
CA TRP A 155 -17.22 -2.28 -8.28
C TRP A 155 -16.54 -3.59 -7.90
N ASP A 156 -15.40 -3.90 -8.51
CA ASP A 156 -14.58 -5.01 -8.03
C ASP A 156 -14.06 -4.67 -6.62
N LEU A 157 -13.89 -5.68 -5.78
CA LEU A 157 -13.36 -5.54 -4.43
C LEU A 157 -12.09 -6.37 -4.25
N GLU A 158 -11.08 -5.77 -3.63
CA GLU A 158 -9.94 -6.47 -3.04
C GLU A 158 -10.04 -6.38 -1.51
N LEU A 159 -9.88 -7.51 -0.81
CA LEU A 159 -9.90 -7.55 0.66
C LEU A 159 -8.60 -8.15 1.18
N ARG A 160 -8.03 -7.53 2.22
CA ARG A 160 -6.85 -8.07 2.90
C ARG A 160 -7.03 -8.00 4.40
N ARG A 161 -6.56 -9.03 5.11
CA ARG A 161 -6.45 -9.04 6.57
C ARG A 161 -4.99 -9.08 7.00
N ALA A 162 -4.61 -8.11 7.82
CA ALA A 162 -3.33 -8.07 8.52
C ALA A 162 -3.55 -8.21 10.04
N ALA A 163 -2.53 -8.75 10.71
CA ALA A 163 -2.52 -8.97 12.15
C ALA A 163 -1.24 -8.37 12.73
N GLU A 164 -1.38 -7.61 13.83
CA GLU A 164 -0.25 -7.06 14.58
C GLU A 164 -0.27 -7.64 16.00
N PRO A 165 0.77 -8.38 16.42
CA PRO A 165 0.86 -8.87 17.78
C PRO A 165 0.96 -7.71 18.78
N GLY A 166 0.51 -7.95 20.01
CA GLY A 166 0.78 -7.04 21.13
C GLY A 166 2.29 -6.93 21.44
N LEU A 167 2.64 -6.00 22.31
CA LEU A 167 4.00 -5.89 22.84
C LEU A 167 4.27 -6.97 23.89
N ALA A 168 5.51 -7.45 23.95
CA ALA A 168 6.00 -8.35 25.00
C ALA A 168 5.92 -7.71 26.39
N LYS A 169 6.04 -6.38 26.46
CA LYS A 169 5.82 -5.57 27.66
C LYS A 169 5.04 -4.31 27.30
N ALA A 170 4.09 -3.92 28.15
CA ALA A 170 3.40 -2.66 27.99
C ALA A 170 4.40 -1.49 27.97
N GLY A 171 4.13 -0.49 27.14
CA GLY A 171 4.95 0.70 27.00
C GLY A 171 4.11 1.98 27.11
N PRO A 172 4.73 3.15 26.96
CA PRO A 172 4.04 4.42 26.99
C PRO A 172 2.90 4.50 25.98
N THR A 173 1.78 5.10 26.40
CA THR A 173 0.56 5.25 25.61
C THR A 173 0.36 6.65 25.06
N GLN A 174 1.29 7.58 25.29
CA GLN A 174 1.21 8.93 24.75
C GLN A 174 1.96 9.02 23.41
N ALA A 175 1.29 9.50 22.37
CA ALA A 175 1.87 9.74 21.06
C ALA A 175 2.98 10.83 21.12
N PRO A 176 3.99 10.81 20.23
CA PRO A 176 4.91 11.93 20.07
C PRO A 176 4.14 13.17 19.62
N GLU A 177 4.43 14.31 20.24
CA GLU A 177 3.93 15.61 19.79
C GLU A 177 5.06 16.48 19.25
N ASP A 178 6.26 16.35 19.83
CA ASP A 178 7.47 17.07 19.40
C ASP A 178 8.17 16.32 18.27
N TRP A 179 7.82 16.66 17.02
CA TRP A 179 8.49 16.15 15.84
C TRP A 179 8.65 17.25 14.77
N PRO A 180 9.67 17.16 13.89
CA PRO A 180 9.90 18.16 12.86
C PRO A 180 8.75 18.24 11.85
N SER A 181 7.99 19.32 11.88
CA SER A 181 6.86 19.57 10.97
C SER A 181 7.25 20.35 9.71
N ALA A 182 8.50 20.81 9.60
CA ALA A 182 8.98 21.46 8.39
C ALA A 182 9.24 20.43 7.28
N SER A 183 8.74 20.70 6.08
CA SER A 183 9.06 19.90 4.90
C SER A 183 10.54 20.07 4.52
N PRO A 184 11.28 18.97 4.28
CA PRO A 184 12.65 19.06 3.80
C PRO A 184 12.68 19.61 2.37
N ALA A 185 13.86 20.08 1.95
CA ALA A 185 14.07 20.41 0.54
C ALA A 185 13.80 19.19 -0.35
N PRO A 186 13.23 19.38 -1.56
CA PRO A 186 13.05 18.28 -2.50
C PRO A 186 14.38 17.57 -2.81
N PRO A 187 14.36 16.25 -3.09
CA PRO A 187 15.57 15.53 -3.46
C PRO A 187 16.29 16.16 -4.65
N ALA A 188 17.61 16.31 -4.53
CA ALA A 188 18.46 16.82 -5.60
C ALA A 188 18.71 15.76 -6.70
N GLY A 189 19.01 16.23 -7.91
CA GLY A 189 19.33 15.40 -9.07
C GLY A 189 18.15 15.17 -10.02
N ASP A 190 18.47 14.61 -11.19
CA ASP A 190 17.49 14.38 -12.24
C ASP A 190 16.51 13.25 -11.88
N PRO A 191 15.21 13.41 -12.19
CA PRO A 191 14.23 12.36 -11.98
C PRO A 191 14.56 11.08 -12.75
N ARG A 192 14.64 9.95 -12.04
CA ARG A 192 14.91 8.64 -12.62
C ARG A 192 13.65 8.05 -13.26
N PRO A 193 13.69 7.52 -14.48
CA PRO A 193 12.52 6.86 -15.07
C PRO A 193 12.02 5.71 -14.20
N VAL A 194 10.70 5.60 -14.03
CA VAL A 194 10.05 4.48 -13.35
C VAL A 194 8.76 4.11 -14.06
N GLU A 195 8.43 2.83 -14.08
CA GLU A 195 7.11 2.35 -14.49
C GLU A 195 6.25 2.21 -13.24
N GLY A 196 5.11 2.89 -13.20
CA GLY A 196 4.15 2.78 -12.09
C GLY A 196 3.35 1.48 -12.19
N GLY A 197 3.04 0.86 -11.05
CA GLY A 197 2.14 -0.30 -11.00
C GLY A 197 0.68 0.09 -11.25
N ALA A 198 -0.18 -0.88 -11.56
CA ALA A 198 -1.61 -0.68 -11.81
C ALA A 198 -2.50 -1.00 -10.58
N GLY A 199 -1.94 -1.52 -9.49
CA GLY A 199 -2.64 -1.82 -8.24
C GLY A 199 -1.72 -1.90 -7.03
N PHE A 200 -2.25 -2.27 -5.86
CA PHE A 200 -1.45 -2.42 -4.64
C PHE A 200 -0.49 -3.62 -4.70
N TRP A 201 -0.79 -4.63 -5.52
CA TRP A 201 0.04 -5.82 -5.69
C TRP A 201 1.35 -5.54 -6.46
N ASP A 202 1.27 -4.86 -7.61
CA ASP A 202 2.41 -4.51 -8.47
C ASP A 202 3.00 -3.13 -8.19
N ALA A 203 2.56 -2.46 -7.11
CA ALA A 203 3.01 -1.12 -6.79
C ALA A 203 4.53 -0.99 -6.93
N ALA A 204 4.94 -0.03 -7.76
CA ALA A 204 6.33 0.14 -8.17
C ALA A 204 7.19 0.47 -6.96
N ARG A 205 8.25 -0.34 -6.75
CA ARG A 205 9.10 -0.22 -5.57
C ARG A 205 10.08 0.94 -5.75
N LEU A 206 9.99 1.93 -4.86
CA LEU A 206 10.87 3.09 -4.83
C LEU A 206 11.90 2.91 -3.71
N ARG A 207 13.19 2.93 -4.08
CA ARG A 207 14.30 2.78 -3.12
C ARG A 207 14.53 4.11 -2.39
N GLY A 208 13.89 4.26 -1.22
CA GLY A 208 14.11 5.39 -0.29
C GLY A 208 13.77 6.76 -0.88
N SER A 209 14.57 7.77 -0.55
CA SER A 209 14.42 9.15 -1.04
C SER A 209 14.86 9.30 -2.51
N GLY A 210 14.19 10.17 -3.26
CA GLY A 210 14.57 10.49 -4.63
C GLY A 210 13.46 11.15 -5.45
N ALA A 211 13.76 11.41 -6.72
CA ALA A 211 12.80 11.83 -7.73
C ALA A 211 12.67 10.76 -8.81
N TRP A 212 11.45 10.49 -9.24
CA TRP A 212 11.13 9.54 -10.30
C TRP A 212 10.17 10.13 -11.32
N SER A 213 10.47 9.96 -12.59
CA SER A 213 9.64 10.44 -13.70
C SER A 213 8.91 9.29 -14.37
N THR A 214 7.66 9.54 -14.75
CA THR A 214 6.87 8.60 -15.54
C THR A 214 5.80 9.34 -16.34
N ARG A 215 5.02 8.58 -17.10
CA ARG A 215 3.92 9.09 -17.92
C ARG A 215 2.60 8.49 -17.46
N ILE A 216 1.56 9.32 -17.40
CA ILE A 216 0.21 8.93 -16.97
C ILE A 216 -0.83 9.46 -17.95
N SER A 217 -1.79 8.61 -18.33
CA SER A 217 -2.89 9.00 -19.24
C SER A 217 -4.12 9.48 -18.45
N PRO A 218 -4.96 10.39 -18.99
CA PRO A 218 -6.20 10.79 -18.32
C PRO A 218 -7.08 9.60 -17.91
N GLY A 219 -7.56 9.60 -16.67
CA GLY A 219 -8.31 8.50 -16.07
C GLY A 219 -7.49 7.27 -15.70
N GLN A 220 -6.16 7.32 -15.79
CA GLN A 220 -5.27 6.26 -15.30
C GLN A 220 -4.91 6.50 -13.83
N THR A 221 -4.67 5.42 -13.11
CA THR A 221 -4.10 5.42 -11.76
C THR A 221 -2.80 4.64 -11.77
N LEU A 222 -1.76 5.19 -11.14
CA LEU A 222 -0.46 4.56 -10.92
C LEU A 222 -0.23 4.34 -9.42
N PHE A 223 0.43 3.24 -9.10
CA PHE A 223 0.75 2.83 -7.73
C PHE A 223 2.27 2.70 -7.53
N PHE A 224 2.74 3.27 -6.43
CA PHE A 224 4.12 3.21 -5.98
C PHE A 224 4.16 2.77 -4.52
N ARG A 225 5.29 2.23 -4.06
CA ARG A 225 5.53 1.92 -2.66
C ARG A 225 6.94 2.29 -2.21
N VAL A 226 7.05 2.81 -1.00
CA VAL A 226 8.30 3.26 -0.38
C VAL A 226 8.41 2.60 1.00
N PRO A 227 9.59 2.07 1.38
CA PRO A 227 9.76 1.52 2.71
C PRO A 227 9.97 2.67 3.70
N VAL A 228 9.23 2.66 4.81
CA VAL A 228 9.40 3.61 5.91
C VAL A 228 9.52 2.83 7.20
N ASP A 229 10.67 2.95 7.87
CA ASP A 229 10.95 2.22 9.10
C ASP A 229 10.53 3.04 10.33
N TRP A 230 10.57 2.40 11.49
CA TRP A 230 10.33 3.05 12.77
C TRP A 230 11.24 4.27 12.95
N GLY A 231 10.69 5.37 13.47
CA GLY A 231 11.40 6.63 13.67
C GLY A 231 11.60 7.47 12.41
N GLN A 232 11.19 6.98 11.23
CA GLN A 232 11.32 7.71 9.96
C GLN A 232 10.06 8.49 9.60
N GLN A 233 10.24 9.62 8.92
CA GLN A 233 9.16 10.43 8.34
C GLN A 233 9.15 10.31 6.83
N LEU A 234 7.96 10.31 6.24
CA LEU A 234 7.78 10.32 4.79
C LEU A 234 7.18 11.66 4.35
N PHE A 235 7.84 12.29 3.40
CA PHE A 235 7.37 13.46 2.67
C PHE A 235 7.23 13.08 1.20
N GLY A 236 6.24 13.66 0.53
CA GLY A 236 6.01 13.36 -0.88
C GLY A 236 5.32 14.48 -1.63
N SER A 237 5.74 14.68 -2.86
CA SER A 237 5.08 15.57 -3.82
C SER A 237 5.03 14.94 -5.21
N VAL A 238 4.09 15.39 -6.02
CA VAL A 238 4.00 15.06 -7.43
C VAL A 238 3.93 16.34 -8.24
N ASP A 239 4.81 16.45 -9.23
CA ASP A 239 4.77 17.49 -10.25
C ASP A 239 4.02 16.94 -11.46
N LEU A 240 2.93 17.59 -11.87
CA LEU A 240 2.30 17.40 -13.18
C LEU A 240 2.95 18.35 -14.17
N ALA A 241 3.55 17.83 -15.24
CA ALA A 241 4.22 18.62 -16.27
C ALA A 241 3.26 19.60 -16.97
N SER A 242 3.82 20.60 -17.65
CA SER A 242 3.03 21.44 -18.55
C SER A 242 2.47 20.63 -19.72
N ALA A 243 1.31 21.07 -20.20
CA ALA A 243 0.67 20.53 -21.40
C ALA A 243 0.92 21.47 -22.60
N PRO A 244 0.91 20.95 -23.84
CA PRO A 244 0.84 21.81 -25.02
C PRO A 244 -0.36 22.75 -24.94
N GLU A 245 -0.24 23.94 -25.52
CA GLU A 245 -1.37 24.87 -25.58
C GLU A 245 -2.56 24.21 -26.30
N PRO A 246 -3.79 24.36 -25.79
CA PRO A 246 -4.95 23.84 -26.48
C PRO A 246 -5.09 24.51 -27.85
N PRO A 247 -5.46 23.76 -28.90
CA PRO A 247 -5.63 24.34 -30.22
C PRO A 247 -6.68 25.47 -30.21
N PRO A 248 -6.49 26.54 -31.02
CA PRO A 248 -7.43 27.65 -31.09
C PRO A 248 -8.87 27.16 -31.34
N GLY A 249 -9.80 27.50 -30.45
CA GLY A 249 -11.21 27.11 -30.57
C GLY A 249 -11.63 25.83 -29.81
N ALA A 250 -10.70 25.09 -29.20
CA ALA A 250 -11.06 24.00 -28.25
C ALA A 250 -11.76 24.52 -26.99
N SER A 251 -11.63 25.82 -26.71
CA SER A 251 -12.40 26.57 -25.69
C SER A 251 -13.80 26.96 -26.21
N ARG A 252 -14.56 26.04 -26.79
CA ARG A 252 -15.99 26.25 -27.04
C ARG A 252 -16.78 25.03 -26.61
N SER A 253 -17.16 25.00 -25.34
CA SER A 253 -18.40 24.34 -24.95
C SER A 253 -19.55 25.24 -25.40
N THR A 254 -20.55 24.67 -26.04
CA THR A 254 -21.83 25.31 -26.37
C THR A 254 -22.40 25.94 -25.10
N GLY A 255 -22.27 27.26 -24.95
CA GLY A 255 -22.86 28.03 -23.83
C GLY A 255 -21.91 28.57 -22.75
N GLY A 256 -20.58 28.46 -22.87
CA GLY A 256 -19.68 29.10 -21.89
C GLY A 256 -18.20 28.92 -22.18
N ARG A 257 -17.39 29.96 -21.90
CA ARG A 257 -15.92 29.95 -21.99
C ARG A 257 -15.37 28.77 -21.17
N SER A 258 -14.81 27.75 -21.81
CA SER A 258 -13.96 26.79 -21.10
C SER A 258 -12.65 27.50 -20.78
N LEU A 259 -12.45 27.91 -19.53
CA LEU A 259 -11.29 28.70 -19.12
C LEU A 259 -9.94 27.97 -19.28
N GLY A 260 -9.92 26.73 -19.81
CA GLY A 260 -8.74 25.89 -19.82
C GLY A 260 -8.34 25.56 -18.39
N LEU A 261 -9.29 25.21 -17.54
CA LEU A 261 -9.03 24.96 -16.13
C LEU A 261 -9.57 23.58 -15.75
N VAL A 262 -8.72 22.75 -15.14
CA VAL A 262 -9.11 21.44 -14.60
C VAL A 262 -8.83 21.42 -13.11
N ASN A 263 -9.90 21.41 -12.30
CA ASN A 263 -9.77 21.21 -10.87
C ASN A 263 -9.41 19.74 -10.55
N GLY A 264 -8.55 19.54 -9.55
CA GLY A 264 -8.08 18.21 -9.13
C GLY A 264 -7.48 17.41 -10.28
N ALA A 265 -6.66 18.05 -11.11
CA ALA A 265 -6.01 17.43 -12.26
C ALA A 265 -5.21 16.18 -11.86
N VAL A 266 -4.60 16.19 -10.68
CA VAL A 266 -3.95 15.04 -10.05
C VAL A 266 -4.55 14.81 -8.67
N ALA A 267 -4.90 13.56 -8.38
CA ALA A 267 -5.25 13.08 -7.05
C ALA A 267 -4.12 12.17 -6.53
N MET A 268 -3.38 12.64 -5.53
CA MET A 268 -2.34 11.88 -4.84
C MET A 268 -2.84 11.41 -3.48
N SER A 269 -2.60 10.16 -3.11
CA SER A 269 -3.05 9.61 -1.81
C SER A 269 -2.00 8.67 -1.22
N LEU A 270 -1.85 8.75 0.11
CA LEU A 270 -0.93 7.94 0.88
C LEU A 270 -1.70 6.89 1.68
N PHE A 271 -1.24 5.65 1.62
CA PHE A 271 -1.78 4.53 2.39
C PHE A 271 -0.69 3.86 3.22
N ASN A 272 -1.05 3.44 4.43
CA ASN A 272 -0.15 2.74 5.33
C ASN A 272 -0.01 1.23 4.95
N PRO A 273 0.87 0.47 5.62
CA PRO A 273 1.07 -0.96 5.34
C PRO A 273 -0.18 -1.85 5.48
N ALA A 274 -1.21 -1.40 6.21
CA ALA A 274 -2.50 -2.09 6.32
C ALA A 274 -3.50 -1.68 5.21
N LEU A 275 -3.05 -0.93 4.20
CA LEU A 275 -3.85 -0.25 3.18
C LEU A 275 -4.89 0.73 3.75
N GLY A 276 -4.61 1.27 4.93
CA GLY A 276 -5.42 2.34 5.51
C GLY A 276 -5.05 3.69 4.93
N PHE A 277 -6.07 4.51 4.63
CA PHE A 277 -5.88 5.88 4.19
C PHE A 277 -5.17 6.70 5.27
N VAL A 278 -4.13 7.43 4.86
CA VAL A 278 -3.36 8.33 5.74
C VAL A 278 -3.73 9.78 5.45
N GLN A 279 -3.56 10.18 4.18
CA GLN A 279 -3.90 11.51 3.70
C GLN A 279 -3.98 11.55 2.17
N SER A 280 -4.49 12.65 1.63
CA SER A 280 -4.49 12.95 0.21
C SER A 280 -4.03 14.37 -0.04
N ALA A 281 -3.45 14.58 -1.21
CA ALA A 281 -3.18 15.89 -1.75
C ALA A 281 -3.69 15.93 -3.19
N ASN A 282 -4.35 17.02 -3.57
CA ASN A 282 -4.87 17.20 -4.92
C ASN A 282 -4.33 18.50 -5.51
N ALA A 283 -3.99 18.46 -6.79
CA ALA A 283 -3.57 19.67 -7.51
C ALA A 283 -4.75 20.64 -7.55
N PRO A 284 -4.67 21.82 -6.90
CA PRO A 284 -5.65 22.84 -7.18
C PRO A 284 -5.51 23.23 -8.65
N LEU A 285 -6.61 23.66 -9.24
CA LEU A 285 -6.74 24.31 -10.56
C LEU A 285 -5.51 24.23 -11.49
N TYR A 286 -5.48 23.23 -12.37
CA TYR A 286 -4.50 23.11 -13.44
C TYR A 286 -4.88 23.97 -14.64
N ASP A 287 -3.93 24.78 -15.10
CA ASP A 287 -4.05 25.78 -16.16
C ASP A 287 -3.15 25.47 -17.36
N GLY A 288 -2.60 24.25 -17.44
CA GLY A 288 -1.67 23.82 -18.50
C GLY A 288 -0.21 24.08 -18.16
N ARG A 289 0.08 24.85 -17.11
CA ARG A 289 1.44 25.02 -16.58
C ARG A 289 1.74 23.93 -15.56
N GLN A 290 3.03 23.68 -15.34
CA GLN A 290 3.44 22.71 -14.33
C GLN A 290 2.83 23.06 -12.96
N LYS A 291 2.29 22.06 -12.27
CA LYS A 291 1.77 22.20 -10.90
C LYS A 291 2.37 21.13 -10.00
N THR A 292 2.78 21.54 -8.81
CA THR A 292 3.23 20.64 -7.74
C THR A 292 2.12 20.46 -6.72
N THR A 293 1.93 19.23 -6.28
CA THR A 293 1.01 18.84 -5.21
C THR A 293 1.77 18.07 -4.17
N SER A 294 1.71 18.50 -2.92
CA SER A 294 2.49 17.92 -1.82
C SER A 294 1.59 17.44 -0.71
N PHE A 295 2.00 16.37 -0.05
CA PHE A 295 1.42 15.94 1.20
C PHE A 295 1.72 16.92 2.33
N ASP A 296 0.81 17.02 3.29
CA ASP A 296 1.10 17.70 4.54
C ASP A 296 2.14 16.90 5.34
N PRO A 297 3.03 17.57 6.08
CA PRO A 297 3.99 16.92 6.97
C PRO A 297 3.31 15.95 7.94
N LEU A 298 3.84 14.73 8.02
CA LEU A 298 3.37 13.68 8.93
C LEU A 298 4.41 13.37 10.00
N PRO A 299 3.99 12.89 11.18
CA PRO A 299 4.93 12.49 12.22
C PRO A 299 5.77 11.29 11.79
N PRO A 300 6.90 11.06 12.48
CA PRO A 300 7.66 9.83 12.31
C PRO A 300 6.80 8.61 12.62
N VAL A 301 7.07 7.52 11.92
CA VAL A 301 6.46 6.22 12.19
C VAL A 301 6.79 5.80 13.63
N ALA A 302 5.78 5.68 14.47
CA ALA A 302 5.96 5.29 15.86
C ALA A 302 4.79 4.44 16.34
N TYR A 303 5.09 3.38 17.10
CA TYR A 303 4.05 2.50 17.67
C TYR A 303 3.01 3.32 18.45
N ARG A 304 3.48 4.26 19.27
CA ARG A 304 2.65 5.13 20.10
C ARG A 304 1.70 6.06 19.33
N ASN A 305 1.88 6.26 18.03
CA ASN A 305 0.96 7.05 17.22
C ASN A 305 -0.47 6.49 17.27
N ARG A 306 -0.64 5.19 17.49
CA ARG A 306 -1.96 4.52 17.62
C ARG A 306 -2.87 5.10 18.70
N PHE A 307 -2.31 5.77 19.70
CA PHE A 307 -3.06 6.37 20.80
C PHE A 307 -3.45 7.83 20.55
N SER A 308 -3.02 8.42 19.43
CA SER A 308 -3.46 9.76 19.04
C SER A 308 -4.89 9.73 18.55
N TYR A 309 -5.66 10.77 18.90
CA TYR A 309 -6.98 11.03 18.34
C TYR A 309 -6.92 11.67 16.94
N ARG A 310 -5.77 12.28 16.57
CA ARG A 310 -5.59 12.96 15.28
C ARG A 310 -5.40 11.92 14.16
N SER A 311 -6.29 11.96 13.17
CA SER A 311 -6.07 11.27 11.89
C SER A 311 -4.78 11.76 11.24
N GLY A 312 -4.15 10.93 10.42
CA GLY A 312 -2.81 11.19 9.88
C GLY A 312 -1.72 10.86 10.90
N VAL A 313 -1.75 11.44 12.11
CA VAL A 313 -0.83 11.03 13.19
C VAL A 313 -1.05 9.56 13.52
N ARG A 314 -2.30 9.21 13.86
CA ARG A 314 -2.68 7.85 14.21
C ARG A 314 -2.33 6.87 13.09
N ASP A 315 -2.46 7.26 11.83
CA ASP A 315 -2.27 6.36 10.69
C ASP A 315 -0.78 6.09 10.35
N MET A 316 0.13 6.87 10.94
CA MET A 316 1.58 6.63 10.93
C MET A 316 2.06 5.68 12.04
N ARG A 317 1.29 4.63 12.34
CA ARG A 317 1.55 3.70 13.46
C ARG A 317 2.34 2.44 13.10
N PHE A 318 2.75 2.29 11.84
CA PHE A 318 3.34 1.06 11.32
C PHE A 318 4.62 1.33 10.54
N ALA A 319 5.68 0.57 10.78
CA ALA A 319 6.76 0.44 9.81
C ALA A 319 6.33 -0.47 8.66
N GLY A 320 6.96 -0.33 7.49
CA GLY A 320 6.76 -1.20 6.33
C GLY A 320 6.54 -0.43 5.04
N TRP A 321 5.79 -1.03 4.12
CA TRP A 321 5.48 -0.43 2.81
C TRP A 321 4.36 0.60 2.92
N TYR A 322 4.69 1.86 2.68
CA TYR A 322 3.72 2.90 2.42
C TYR A 322 3.45 3.00 0.93
N TYR A 323 2.20 3.18 0.55
CA TYR A 323 1.77 3.18 -0.85
C TYR A 323 1.32 4.57 -1.26
N VAL A 324 1.81 5.03 -2.42
CA VAL A 324 1.40 6.28 -3.05
C VAL A 324 0.60 5.95 -4.28
N ARG A 325 -0.66 6.39 -4.31
CA ARG A 325 -1.55 6.29 -5.48
C ARG A 325 -1.61 7.66 -6.15
N VAL A 326 -1.33 7.73 -7.44
CA VAL A 326 -1.46 8.94 -8.27
C VAL A 326 -2.50 8.67 -9.35
N SER A 327 -3.59 9.45 -9.38
CA SER A 327 -4.64 9.34 -10.41
C SER A 327 -4.77 10.63 -11.19
N LEU A 328 -4.86 10.51 -12.52
CA LEU A 328 -5.00 11.66 -13.42
C LEU A 328 -6.46 11.89 -13.80
N ASN A 329 -6.94 13.12 -13.68
CA ASN A 329 -8.33 13.46 -13.95
C ASN A 329 -8.68 13.25 -15.44
N PRO A 330 -9.72 12.47 -15.79
CA PRO A 330 -10.11 12.25 -17.18
C PRO A 330 -10.53 13.54 -17.91
N LYS A 331 -10.97 14.59 -17.20
CA LYS A 331 -11.33 15.90 -17.79
C LYS A 331 -10.17 16.53 -18.57
N LEU A 332 -8.92 16.22 -18.23
CA LEU A 332 -7.73 16.67 -18.98
C LEU A 332 -7.77 16.26 -20.45
N ALA A 333 -8.31 15.08 -20.78
CA ALA A 333 -8.40 14.63 -22.17
C ALA A 333 -9.24 15.56 -23.05
N GLY A 334 -10.29 16.18 -22.49
CA GLY A 334 -11.15 17.11 -23.20
C GLY A 334 -10.59 18.52 -23.33
N VAL A 335 -9.68 18.93 -22.43
CA VAL A 335 -9.13 20.30 -22.39
C VAL A 335 -7.76 20.39 -23.04
N TYR A 336 -6.85 19.47 -22.72
CA TYR A 336 -5.44 19.50 -23.12
C TYR A 336 -5.05 18.29 -24.00
N GLY A 337 -5.99 17.39 -24.27
CA GLY A 337 -5.80 16.24 -25.16
C GLY A 337 -5.51 14.93 -24.44
N LYS A 338 -5.63 13.83 -25.18
CA LYS A 338 -5.56 12.45 -24.66
C LYS A 338 -4.15 11.94 -24.36
N GLY A 339 -3.12 12.71 -24.74
CA GLY A 339 -1.73 12.28 -24.65
C GLY A 339 -1.33 11.91 -23.22
N PRO A 340 -0.28 11.10 -23.04
CA PRO A 340 0.27 10.88 -21.73
C PRO A 340 0.89 12.17 -21.20
N TYR A 341 0.61 12.49 -19.94
CA TYR A 341 1.18 13.63 -19.24
C TYR A 341 2.41 13.14 -18.47
N GLY A 342 3.47 13.93 -18.47
CA GLY A 342 4.62 13.68 -17.62
C GLY A 342 4.26 13.94 -16.16
N ILE A 343 4.64 13.03 -15.27
CA ILE A 343 4.65 13.30 -13.83
C ILE A 343 6.03 13.05 -13.26
N THR A 344 6.39 13.83 -12.25
CA THR A 344 7.58 13.60 -11.42
C THR A 344 7.16 13.41 -9.97
N LEU A 345 7.29 12.20 -9.45
CA LEU A 345 7.09 11.89 -8.04
C LEU A 345 8.38 12.15 -7.28
N ARG A 346 8.31 12.91 -6.19
CA ARG A 346 9.45 13.19 -5.31
C ARG A 346 9.10 12.69 -3.92
N LEU A 347 9.91 11.79 -3.38
CA LEU A 347 9.73 11.28 -2.02
C LEU A 347 11.00 11.54 -1.23
N THR A 348 10.83 11.96 0.02
CA THR A 348 11.92 12.11 0.97
C THR A 348 11.56 11.33 2.23
N VAL A 349 12.40 10.36 2.57
CA VAL A 349 12.37 9.67 3.87
C VAL A 349 13.46 10.28 4.75
N THR A 350 13.09 10.85 5.88
CA THR A 350 14.01 11.41 6.87
C THR A 350 13.96 10.64 8.18
N GLY A 351 14.90 10.89 9.08
CA GLY A 351 15.02 10.17 10.35
C GLY A 351 15.84 8.89 10.24
N LYS A 352 16.44 8.50 11.36
CA LYS A 352 17.19 7.23 11.47
C LYS A 352 16.21 6.11 11.75
N ALA A 353 16.37 4.98 11.06
CA ALA A 353 15.65 3.76 11.38
C ALA A 353 15.90 3.38 12.85
N ALA A 354 14.83 3.23 13.60
CA ALA A 354 14.84 2.83 15.00
C ALA A 354 14.52 1.33 15.12
N SER A 355 14.88 0.76 16.27
CA SER A 355 14.50 -0.61 16.58
C SER A 355 12.98 -0.78 16.56
N ALA A 356 12.54 -1.91 16.02
CA ALA A 356 11.13 -2.28 16.07
C ALA A 356 10.64 -2.37 17.52
N PRO A 357 9.34 -2.07 17.76
CA PRO A 357 8.71 -2.35 19.04
C PRO A 357 8.96 -3.79 19.46
N ALA A 358 9.14 -4.01 20.77
CA ALA A 358 9.33 -5.34 21.32
C ALA A 358 8.02 -6.14 21.25
N TYR A 359 7.67 -6.63 20.06
CA TYR A 359 6.49 -7.43 19.81
C TYR A 359 6.57 -8.80 20.50
N ALA A 360 5.44 -9.30 20.98
CA ALA A 360 5.30 -10.63 21.57
C ALA A 360 5.28 -11.76 20.50
N GLY A 361 5.37 -11.40 19.22
CA GLY A 361 5.38 -12.33 18.10
C GLY A 361 5.78 -11.63 16.79
N PRO A 362 5.71 -12.32 15.65
CA PRO A 362 6.06 -11.74 14.35
C PRO A 362 5.12 -10.58 13.97
N PRO A 363 5.63 -9.40 13.57
CA PRO A 363 4.80 -8.22 13.28
C PRO A 363 4.07 -8.28 11.93
N GLY A 364 4.14 -9.41 11.21
CA GLY A 364 3.53 -9.55 9.89
C GLY A 364 4.08 -8.51 8.90
N PRO A 365 3.22 -7.73 8.21
CA PRO A 365 3.66 -6.71 7.26
C PRO A 365 4.19 -5.42 7.92
N PHE A 366 4.17 -5.31 9.26
CA PHE A 366 4.49 -4.08 9.99
C PHE A 366 5.98 -3.95 10.34
N THR A 367 6.83 -4.26 9.36
CA THR A 367 8.28 -4.20 9.47
C THR A 367 8.90 -4.03 8.08
N VAL A 368 10.08 -3.45 8.02
CA VAL A 368 10.90 -3.41 6.79
C VAL A 368 11.80 -4.65 6.82
N VAL A 369 11.48 -5.67 6.01
CA VAL A 369 12.34 -6.85 5.90
C VAL A 369 13.52 -6.53 4.99
N GLY A 370 14.74 -6.59 5.52
CA GLY A 370 15.98 -6.79 4.76
C GLY A 370 16.23 -5.83 3.60
N ASP A 371 16.43 -4.54 3.92
CA ASP A 371 17.22 -3.59 3.11
C ASP A 371 17.71 -2.45 4.03
N HIS A 372 18.33 -2.81 5.16
CA HIS A 372 18.96 -1.84 6.07
C HIS A 372 20.17 -1.11 5.45
N SER A 373 20.52 -1.43 4.20
CA SER A 373 21.50 -0.72 3.38
C SER A 373 20.84 0.38 2.54
N VAL A 374 20.33 1.43 3.19
CA VAL A 374 20.01 2.69 2.50
C VAL A 374 20.53 3.88 3.30
N ALA A 375 21.83 3.85 3.54
CA ALA A 375 22.63 5.03 3.82
C ALA A 375 23.83 5.00 2.87
N GLY A 376 23.69 5.68 1.72
CA GLY A 376 24.78 5.95 0.77
C GLY A 376 25.12 4.81 -0.21
N GLY A 377 24.99 5.09 -1.51
CA GLY A 377 25.60 4.26 -2.56
C GLY A 377 24.78 4.19 -3.84
N ASN A 378 25.28 4.81 -4.91
CA ASN A 378 24.76 4.68 -6.27
C ASN A 378 24.75 3.21 -6.71
N GLY A 379 23.60 2.72 -7.17
CA GLY A 379 23.48 1.36 -7.70
C GLY A 379 22.15 1.14 -8.40
N ALA A 380 22.24 0.65 -9.64
CA ALA A 380 21.19 0.55 -10.65
C ALA A 380 19.88 -0.11 -10.19
N ALA A 381 18.80 0.26 -10.89
CA ALA A 381 17.47 -0.31 -10.75
C ALA A 381 17.49 -1.78 -11.21
N GLU A 382 17.29 -2.70 -10.27
CA GLU A 382 16.91 -4.07 -10.59
C GLU A 382 15.40 -4.24 -10.36
N ALA A 383 14.70 -4.62 -11.43
CA ALA A 383 13.32 -5.04 -11.41
C ALA A 383 13.19 -6.42 -10.77
N GLY A 384 13.17 -6.47 -9.43
CA GLY A 384 12.91 -7.70 -8.68
C GLY A 384 11.41 -7.95 -8.51
N ARG A 385 10.85 -8.85 -9.32
CA ARG A 385 9.56 -9.51 -9.04
C ARG A 385 9.68 -10.28 -7.71
N PRO A 386 8.64 -10.30 -6.84
CA PRO A 386 8.64 -11.16 -5.67
C PRO A 386 8.43 -12.62 -6.12
N GLY A 387 9.52 -13.30 -6.41
CA GLY A 387 9.55 -14.76 -6.50
C GLY A 387 9.49 -15.35 -5.09
N CYS A 388 8.66 -16.38 -4.92
CA CYS A 388 8.46 -17.14 -3.69
C CYS A 388 9.79 -17.46 -2.99
N ALA A 389 10.15 -16.71 -1.95
CA ALA A 389 11.29 -16.99 -1.09
C ALA A 389 10.95 -18.08 -0.04
N GLY A 390 10.33 -19.17 -0.50
CA GLY A 390 9.94 -20.34 0.30
C GLY A 390 10.91 -21.52 0.21
N THR A 391 11.98 -21.43 -0.58
CA THR A 391 12.80 -22.62 -0.90
C THR A 391 14.32 -22.43 -0.75
N MET A 392 14.78 -21.37 -0.07
CA MET A 392 16.20 -21.22 0.31
C MET A 392 16.41 -21.29 1.84
N ARG A 393 15.72 -22.22 2.51
CA ARG A 393 15.98 -22.55 3.92
C ARG A 393 16.51 -23.96 4.16
N THR A 394 16.88 -24.69 3.09
CA THR A 394 17.32 -26.10 3.19
C THR A 394 18.67 -26.42 2.54
N VAL A 395 19.35 -25.48 1.87
CA VAL A 395 20.71 -25.71 1.34
C VAL A 395 21.81 -25.18 2.27
N GLY A 396 21.47 -24.37 3.27
CA GLY A 396 22.44 -23.78 4.21
C GLY A 396 23.00 -24.71 5.29
N TYR A 397 22.45 -25.92 5.47
CA TYR A 397 22.95 -26.90 6.46
C TYR A 397 23.53 -28.18 5.84
N ALA A 398 23.54 -28.30 4.51
CA ALA A 398 24.20 -29.43 3.82
C ALA A 398 25.65 -29.12 3.37
N GLY A 399 26.09 -27.85 3.43
CA GLY A 399 27.40 -27.42 2.91
C GLY A 399 28.58 -27.50 3.90
N VAL A 400 28.33 -27.63 5.21
CA VAL A 400 29.40 -27.67 6.23
C VAL A 400 29.76 -29.11 6.65
N GLY A 401 28.88 -30.08 6.36
CA GLY A 401 29.11 -31.49 6.70
C GLY A 401 30.14 -32.19 5.81
N THR A 402 30.10 -31.95 4.49
CA THR A 402 30.98 -32.63 3.51
C THR A 402 32.42 -32.13 3.53
N GLY A 403 32.64 -30.85 3.83
CA GLY A 403 34.00 -30.29 3.93
C GLY A 403 34.80 -30.89 5.10
N THR A 404 34.15 -31.10 6.25
CA THR A 404 34.81 -31.62 7.46
C THR A 404 35.19 -33.10 7.30
N VAL A 405 34.36 -33.90 6.62
CA VAL A 405 34.65 -35.32 6.33
C VAL A 405 35.83 -35.47 5.37
N LEU A 406 35.97 -34.60 4.36
CA LEU A 406 37.09 -34.65 3.43
C LEU A 406 38.43 -34.28 4.09
N VAL A 407 38.44 -33.30 4.99
CA VAL A 407 39.66 -32.92 5.74
C VAL A 407 40.07 -34.01 6.73
N LEU A 408 39.11 -34.62 7.43
CA LEU A 408 39.39 -35.76 8.31
C LEU A 408 39.86 -36.99 7.51
N GLY A 409 39.26 -37.26 6.35
CA GLY A 409 39.71 -38.31 5.44
C GLY A 409 41.14 -38.12 4.95
N LEU A 410 41.52 -36.89 4.55
CA LEU A 410 42.88 -36.56 4.16
C LEU A 410 43.88 -36.68 5.32
N GLY A 411 43.49 -36.28 6.53
CA GLY A 411 44.31 -36.40 7.73
C GLY A 411 44.59 -37.85 8.12
N VAL A 412 43.59 -38.73 8.02
CA VAL A 412 43.77 -40.17 8.29
C VAL A 412 44.63 -40.83 7.20
N TRP A 413 44.41 -40.48 5.93
CA TRP A 413 45.18 -41.05 4.81
C TRP A 413 46.67 -40.67 4.87
N THR A 414 46.98 -39.42 5.22
CA THR A 414 48.37 -38.96 5.38
C THR A 414 49.07 -39.59 6.59
N MET A 415 48.37 -39.81 7.71
CA MET A 415 48.94 -40.57 8.83
C MET A 415 49.16 -42.05 8.51
N ALA A 416 48.24 -42.69 7.77
CA ALA A 416 48.39 -44.09 7.37
C ALA A 416 49.55 -44.28 6.37
N GLY A 417 49.77 -43.31 5.46
CA GLY A 417 50.91 -43.30 4.56
C GLY A 417 52.25 -43.18 5.30
N ARG A 418 52.33 -42.31 6.32
CA ARG A 418 53.55 -42.15 7.13
C ARG A 418 53.87 -43.38 8.00
N ARG A 419 52.86 -44.12 8.48
CA ARG A 419 53.08 -45.34 9.27
C ARG A 419 53.56 -46.55 8.46
N ARG A 420 53.34 -46.58 7.14
CA ARG A 420 53.89 -47.64 6.27
C ARG A 420 55.35 -47.39 5.88
N ALA A 421 55.78 -46.13 5.80
CA ALA A 421 57.18 -45.77 5.56
C ALA A 421 58.11 -46.07 6.75
N VAL A 422 57.56 -46.25 7.96
CA VAL A 422 58.34 -46.55 9.19
C VAL A 422 58.43 -48.06 9.49
N ARG A 423 57.75 -48.92 8.71
CA ARG A 423 57.79 -50.40 8.85
C ARG A 423 58.61 -51.12 7.77
N THR A 424 59.39 -50.37 6.99
CA THR A 424 60.36 -50.91 6.01
C THR A 424 61.77 -50.35 6.25
N GLY A 425 62.11 -50.14 7.51
CA GLY A 425 63.48 -50.01 7.99
C GLY A 425 63.91 -51.27 8.71
#